data_AF-A0A937AE62-F1
#
_entry.id   AF-A0A937AE62-F1
#
_cell.length_a   1.000
_cell.length_b   1.000
_cell.length_c   1.000
_cell.angle_alpha   90.00
_cell.angle_beta   90.00
_cell.angle_gamma   90.00
#
_symmetry.space_group_name_H-M   'P 1'
#
loop_
_entity.id
_entity.type
_entity.pdbx_description
1 polymer ?
#
loop_
_entity_poly.entity_id
_entity_poly.type
_entity_poly.pdbx_seq_one_letter_code
_entity_poly.pdbx_strand_id
1 'polypeptide(L)'
;MRLAIAGLLALLLASAEVGAEEIKYSIYSIPLFGDKPNLVAGGKKVYLLTEVTVAKGPSPDEQNWKKSIAVTSGFELGASIYRSRQVDGFGMWIQKDGGGFSWEWFDRVGPETFRKRQGAGLLKVRLVRGEAFEEVAEINFLTDVTMRLNTRWFIPFLDKETDQIVIKTGSVFRLAP
;
A
#
# COMPACT_ATOMS: atom_id res chain seq x y z
N MET A 1 4.07 -23.86 63.33
CA MET A 1 4.88 -22.75 62.82
C MET A 1 5.05 -22.95 61.32
N ARG A 2 4.83 -21.88 60.55
CA ARG A 2 4.52 -21.83 59.11
C ARG A 2 5.54 -22.52 58.18
N LEU A 3 5.06 -23.24 57.17
CA LEU A 3 5.76 -23.35 55.88
C LEU A 3 4.72 -23.15 54.77
N ALA A 4 4.95 -22.09 54.00
CA ALA A 4 4.07 -21.56 52.99
C ALA A 4 4.19 -22.37 51.69
N ILE A 5 3.07 -22.77 51.12
CA ILE A 5 3.00 -23.26 49.74
C ILE A 5 2.44 -22.10 48.92
N ALA A 6 3.33 -21.25 48.40
CA ALA A 6 3.01 -20.24 47.41
C ALA A 6 2.95 -20.93 46.04
N GLY A 7 1.80 -21.52 45.73
CA GLY A 7 1.52 -22.16 44.45
C GLY A 7 0.92 -21.17 43.46
N LEU A 8 1.71 -20.86 42.43
CA LEU A 8 1.32 -20.89 41.01
C LEU A 8 0.09 -20.06 40.56
N LEU A 9 0.31 -19.03 39.73
CA LEU A 9 -0.02 -19.03 38.29
C LEU A 9 0.27 -17.63 37.72
N ALA A 10 1.48 -17.42 37.19
CA ALA A 10 1.70 -16.30 36.29
C ALA A 10 1.10 -16.69 34.94
N LEU A 11 -0.12 -16.23 34.65
CA LEU A 11 -0.65 -16.22 33.30
C LEU A 11 0.27 -15.32 32.45
N LEU A 12 1.22 -15.94 31.76
CA LEU A 12 1.86 -15.36 30.59
C LEU A 12 0.75 -15.20 29.54
N LEU A 13 0.08 -14.06 29.58
CA LEU A 13 -0.68 -13.53 28.46
C LEU A 13 0.33 -13.31 27.34
N ALA A 14 0.52 -14.33 26.50
CA ALA A 14 1.03 -14.13 25.17
C ALA A 14 0.01 -13.22 24.47
N SER A 15 0.24 -11.92 24.55
CA SER A 15 -0.37 -10.97 23.63
C SER A 15 0.01 -11.46 22.26
N ALA A 16 -0.90 -12.15 21.57
CA ALA A 16 -0.82 -12.26 20.13
C ALA A 16 -0.75 -10.82 19.65
N GLU A 17 0.43 -10.36 19.26
CA GLU A 17 0.57 -9.10 18.58
C GLU A 17 -0.37 -9.21 17.39
N VAL A 18 -1.50 -8.52 17.46
CA VAL A 18 -2.32 -8.25 16.27
C VAL A 18 -1.38 -7.42 15.41
N GLY A 19 -0.65 -8.12 14.52
CA GLY A 19 0.49 -7.58 13.81
C GLY A 19 0.05 -6.34 13.06
N ALA A 20 0.43 -5.18 13.60
CA ALA A 20 0.12 -3.92 12.98
C ALA A 20 1.17 -3.67 11.92
N GLU A 21 0.72 -3.43 10.70
CA GLU A 21 1.58 -3.18 9.56
C GLU A 21 1.89 -1.69 9.45
N GLU A 22 3.01 -1.33 8.82
CA GLU A 22 3.48 0.05 8.77
C GLU A 22 3.73 0.54 7.33
N ILE A 23 3.11 1.67 6.99
CA ILE A 23 3.41 2.47 5.80
C ILE A 23 4.11 3.76 6.22
N LYS A 24 5.36 3.91 5.84
CA LYS A 24 6.12 5.16 5.99
C LYS A 24 5.95 5.99 4.73
N TYR A 25 5.71 7.29 4.87
CA TYR A 25 5.42 8.15 3.73
C TYR A 25 6.00 9.55 3.85
N SER A 26 6.11 10.22 2.70
CA SER A 26 6.33 11.66 2.58
C SER A 26 5.44 12.21 1.47
N ILE A 27 4.70 13.27 1.75
CA ILE A 27 3.83 13.95 0.79
C ILE A 27 4.47 15.26 0.41
N TYR A 28 4.50 15.56 -0.88
CA TYR A 28 4.96 16.82 -1.41
C TYR A 28 3.89 17.46 -2.27
N SER A 29 3.82 18.79 -2.22
CA SER A 29 3.03 19.59 -3.16
C SER A 29 3.94 20.14 -4.25
N ILE A 30 3.47 20.12 -5.48
CA ILE A 30 4.16 20.67 -6.65
C ILE A 30 3.52 22.05 -6.93
N PRO A 31 4.27 23.15 -6.73
CA PRO A 31 3.73 24.48 -6.96
C PRO A 31 3.45 24.69 -8.45
N LEU A 32 2.42 25.51 -8.75
CA LEU A 32 2.04 25.82 -10.13
C LEU A 32 3.16 26.54 -10.89
N PHE A 33 3.88 27.40 -10.18
CA PHE A 33 5.01 28.17 -10.66
C PHE A 33 6.24 27.80 -9.82
N GLY A 34 6.88 26.69 -10.18
CA GLY A 34 8.11 26.23 -9.56
C GLY A 34 8.45 24.81 -9.97
N ASP A 35 9.74 24.50 -9.97
CA ASP A 35 10.23 23.23 -10.53
C ASP A 35 10.49 22.17 -9.46
N LYS A 36 10.32 22.51 -8.18
CA LYS A 36 10.69 21.64 -7.06
C LYS A 36 9.48 21.31 -6.18
N PRO A 37 9.22 20.02 -5.93
CA PRO A 37 8.23 19.60 -4.94
C PRO A 37 8.62 20.07 -3.53
N ASN A 38 7.65 20.62 -2.80
CA ASN A 38 7.80 21.06 -1.41
C ASN A 38 7.23 19.99 -0.47
N LEU A 39 8.01 19.54 0.51
CA LEU A 39 7.54 18.60 1.52
C LEU A 39 6.42 19.27 2.35
N VAL A 40 5.23 18.67 2.35
CA VAL A 40 4.07 19.16 3.11
C VAL A 40 3.76 18.31 4.33
N ALA A 41 4.06 17.02 4.27
CA ALA A 41 3.85 16.11 5.40
C ALA A 41 4.77 14.88 5.28
N GLY A 42 5.04 14.24 6.42
CA GLY A 42 5.71 12.95 6.46
C GLY A 42 5.39 12.22 7.76
N GLY A 43 5.46 10.90 7.75
CA GLY A 43 5.12 10.12 8.93
C GLY A 43 5.00 8.64 8.65
N LYS A 44 4.26 7.98 9.53
CA LYS A 44 3.95 6.56 9.45
C LYS A 44 2.47 6.31 9.74
N LYS A 45 1.84 5.46 8.93
CA LYS A 45 0.53 4.88 9.18
C LYS A 45 0.75 3.46 9.67
N VAL A 46 0.39 3.24 10.93
CA VAL A 46 0.26 1.90 11.51
C VAL A 46 -1.20 1.47 11.31
N TYR A 47 -1.43 0.25 10.83
CA TYR A 47 -2.77 -0.23 10.53
C TYR A 47 -2.94 -1.72 10.80
N LEU A 48 -4.17 -2.13 11.11
CA LEU A 48 -4.59 -3.51 11.26
C LEU A 48 -5.17 -4.03 9.93
N LEU A 49 -5.11 -5.34 9.69
CA LEU A 49 -5.72 -5.94 8.50
C LEU A 49 -7.23 -5.67 8.37
N THR A 50 -7.92 -5.47 9.49
CA THR A 50 -9.34 -5.10 9.53
C THR A 50 -9.62 -3.68 9.03
N GLU A 51 -8.59 -2.83 8.91
CA GLU A 51 -8.68 -1.50 8.29
C GLU A 51 -8.50 -1.54 6.77
N VAL A 52 -8.12 -2.69 6.19
CA VAL A 52 -8.02 -2.84 4.74
C VAL A 52 -9.43 -2.91 4.16
N THR A 53 -9.78 -1.91 3.35
CA THR A 53 -11.04 -1.90 2.61
C THR A 53 -10.90 -2.78 1.38
N VAL A 54 -11.93 -3.59 1.11
CA VAL A 54 -11.99 -4.47 -0.07
C VAL A 54 -13.23 -4.11 -0.88
N ALA A 55 -13.03 -3.67 -2.11
CA ALA A 55 -14.10 -3.40 -3.07
C ALA A 55 -13.93 -4.28 -4.31
N LYS A 56 -15.04 -4.62 -4.97
CA LYS A 56 -14.96 -5.24 -6.30
C LYS A 56 -14.27 -4.28 -7.26
N GLY A 57 -13.39 -4.81 -8.13
CA GLY A 57 -12.84 -3.98 -9.19
C GLY A 57 -13.86 -3.75 -10.33
N PRO A 58 -13.45 -2.98 -11.35
CA PRO A 58 -14.38 -2.44 -12.35
C PRO A 58 -14.80 -3.45 -13.42
N SER A 59 -14.07 -4.55 -13.59
CA SER A 59 -14.40 -5.57 -14.60
C SER A 59 -15.27 -6.66 -13.97
N PRO A 60 -16.54 -6.82 -14.39
CA PRO A 60 -17.46 -7.80 -13.81
C PRO A 60 -17.07 -9.26 -14.13
N ASP A 61 -16.32 -9.46 -15.21
CA ASP A 61 -15.95 -10.80 -15.71
C ASP A 61 -14.63 -11.32 -15.13
N GLU A 62 -13.93 -10.49 -14.34
CA GLU A 62 -12.67 -10.85 -13.71
C GLU A 62 -12.83 -10.93 -12.19
N GLN A 63 -12.25 -11.96 -11.58
CA GLN A 63 -12.07 -12.00 -10.13
C GLN A 63 -10.98 -10.99 -9.73
N ASN A 64 -11.39 -9.73 -9.63
CA ASN A 64 -10.53 -8.62 -9.24
C ASN A 64 -11.12 -7.80 -8.07
N TRP A 65 -10.21 -7.29 -7.25
CA TRP A 65 -10.53 -6.49 -6.09
C TRP A 65 -9.64 -5.26 -6.03
N LYS A 66 -10.19 -4.15 -5.56
CA LYS A 66 -9.42 -3.02 -5.06
C LYS A 66 -9.27 -3.22 -3.55
N LYS A 67 -8.03 -3.34 -3.08
CA LYS A 67 -7.70 -3.45 -1.66
C LYS A 67 -6.92 -2.19 -1.25
N SER A 68 -7.34 -1.49 -0.20
CA SER A 68 -6.81 -0.16 0.13
C SER A 68 -6.85 0.21 1.62
N ILE A 69 -6.07 1.21 2.00
CA ILE A 69 -6.04 1.81 3.34
C ILE A 69 -5.95 3.34 3.26
N ALA A 70 -6.59 4.01 4.22
CA ALA A 70 -6.33 5.43 4.45
C ALA A 70 -4.92 5.62 5.05
N VAL A 71 -4.12 6.49 4.44
CA VAL A 71 -2.75 6.79 4.89
C VAL A 71 -2.76 8.00 5.81
N THR A 72 -3.14 9.17 5.29
CA THR A 72 -3.25 10.43 6.05
C THR A 72 -3.92 11.52 5.20
N SER A 73 -4.52 12.54 5.82
CA SER A 73 -4.94 13.78 5.14
C SER A 73 -5.68 13.56 3.81
N GLY A 74 -6.63 12.61 3.79
CA GLY A 74 -7.40 12.29 2.59
C GLY A 74 -6.73 11.34 1.60
N PHE A 75 -5.42 11.09 1.74
CA PHE A 75 -4.70 10.13 0.91
C PHE A 75 -5.05 8.70 1.28
N GLU A 76 -5.31 7.92 0.24
CA GLU A 76 -5.52 6.49 0.31
C GLU A 76 -4.52 5.80 -0.63
N LEU A 77 -3.98 4.68 -0.17
CA LEU A 77 -3.09 3.80 -0.92
C LEU A 77 -3.82 2.49 -1.18
N GLY A 78 -3.78 2.02 -2.42
CA GLY A 78 -4.39 0.75 -2.77
C GLY A 78 -3.66 0.00 -3.87
N ALA A 79 -4.12 -1.22 -4.09
CA ALA A 79 -3.68 -2.08 -5.16
C ALA A 79 -4.87 -2.74 -5.85
N SER A 80 -4.76 -2.94 -7.15
CA SER A 80 -5.67 -3.74 -7.96
C SER A 80 -5.17 -5.18 -7.96
N ILE A 81 -5.94 -6.07 -7.34
CA ILE A 81 -5.58 -7.45 -7.08
C ILE A 81 -6.40 -8.35 -7.98
N TYR A 82 -5.71 -9.25 -8.67
CA TYR A 82 -6.31 -10.19 -9.61
C TYR A 82 -5.91 -11.61 -9.20
N ARG A 83 -6.85 -12.54 -9.29
CA ARG A 83 -6.50 -13.96 -9.35
C ARG A 83 -6.14 -14.31 -10.77
N SER A 84 -4.90 -14.76 -10.96
CA SER A 84 -4.37 -15.13 -12.27
C SER A 84 -3.63 -16.44 -12.14
N ARG A 85 -3.51 -17.22 -13.22
CA ARG A 85 -2.72 -18.47 -13.19
C ARG A 85 -1.26 -18.19 -12.76
N GLN A 86 -0.75 -17.03 -13.15
CA GLN A 86 0.54 -16.50 -12.78
C GLN A 86 0.44 -14.98 -12.73
N VAL A 87 0.85 -14.37 -11.62
CA VAL A 87 0.88 -12.90 -11.51
C VAL A 87 2.14 -12.41 -12.21
N ASP A 88 1.99 -11.75 -13.35
CA ASP A 88 3.11 -11.13 -14.09
C ASP A 88 3.22 -9.61 -13.86
N GLY A 89 2.21 -9.01 -13.25
CA GLY A 89 2.20 -7.61 -12.87
C GLY A 89 0.93 -7.22 -12.15
N PHE A 90 0.92 -6.02 -11.55
CA PHE A 90 -0.26 -5.46 -10.91
C PHE A 90 -0.16 -3.93 -10.83
N GLY A 91 -1.31 -3.30 -10.64
CA GLY A 91 -1.40 -1.85 -10.45
C GLY A 91 -1.48 -1.48 -8.98
N MET A 92 -0.67 -0.52 -8.56
CA MET A 92 -0.88 0.22 -7.31
C MET A 92 -1.47 1.58 -7.65
N TRP A 93 -2.27 2.12 -6.75
CA TRP A 93 -2.89 3.42 -6.95
C TRP A 93 -2.93 4.22 -5.67
N ILE A 94 -3.07 5.53 -5.84
CA ILE A 94 -3.37 6.47 -4.77
C ILE A 94 -4.49 7.39 -5.20
N GLN A 95 -5.26 7.85 -4.23
CA GLN A 95 -6.28 8.88 -4.42
C GLN A 95 -6.26 9.83 -3.24
N LYS A 96 -6.83 11.02 -3.40
CA LYS A 96 -6.96 12.02 -2.34
C LYS A 96 -8.38 12.55 -2.30
N ASP A 97 -9.09 12.43 -1.17
CA ASP A 97 -10.42 13.04 -0.97
C ASP A 97 -11.46 12.75 -2.08
N GLY A 98 -11.35 11.59 -2.76
CA GLY A 98 -12.18 11.25 -3.91
C GLY A 98 -11.91 12.08 -5.19
N GLY A 99 -10.90 12.97 -5.17
CA GLY A 99 -10.49 13.84 -6.27
C GLY A 99 -8.99 13.75 -6.56
N GLY A 100 -8.64 13.36 -7.78
CA GLY A 100 -7.26 13.10 -8.16
C GLY A 100 -6.88 11.65 -7.89
N PHE A 101 -6.35 11.01 -8.93
CA PHE A 101 -6.03 9.60 -8.97
C PHE A 101 -4.67 9.43 -9.64
N SER A 102 -3.88 8.49 -9.13
CA SER A 102 -2.66 8.03 -9.78
C SER A 102 -2.65 6.52 -9.79
N TRP A 103 -2.16 5.96 -10.88
CA TRP A 103 -2.03 4.53 -11.05
C TRP A 103 -0.67 4.21 -11.62
N GLU A 104 -0.01 3.26 -10.99
CA GLU A 104 1.36 2.89 -11.26
C GLU A 104 1.42 1.38 -11.45
N TRP A 105 1.93 0.95 -12.60
CA TRP A 105 2.08 -0.46 -12.90
C TRP A 105 3.42 -1.00 -12.43
N PHE A 106 3.42 -2.22 -11.91
CA PHE A 106 4.60 -2.96 -11.52
C PHE A 106 4.68 -4.28 -12.27
N ASP A 107 5.78 -4.48 -12.98
CA ASP A 107 6.07 -5.69 -13.76
C ASP A 107 6.91 -6.67 -12.93
N ARG A 108 6.59 -7.97 -13.02
CA ARG A 108 7.38 -9.02 -12.40
C ARG A 108 8.74 -9.12 -13.09
N VAL A 109 9.82 -9.01 -12.33
CA VAL A 109 11.21 -9.12 -12.80
C VAL A 109 11.99 -10.24 -12.11
N GLY A 110 11.35 -10.97 -11.20
CA GLY A 110 11.89 -12.14 -10.50
C GLY A 110 10.79 -12.95 -9.81
N PRO A 111 11.13 -14.02 -9.08
CA PRO A 111 10.14 -14.89 -8.45
C PRO A 111 9.16 -14.16 -7.53
N GLU A 112 9.66 -13.18 -6.77
CA GLU A 112 8.86 -12.36 -5.84
C GLU A 112 9.20 -10.87 -6.00
N THR A 113 9.85 -10.47 -7.09
CA THR A 113 10.36 -9.11 -7.26
C THR A 113 9.64 -8.43 -8.41
N PHE A 114 9.14 -7.22 -8.13
CA PHE A 114 8.38 -6.42 -9.08
C PHE A 114 9.01 -5.04 -9.21
N ARG A 115 9.12 -4.54 -10.43
CA ARG A 115 9.70 -3.23 -10.74
C ARG A 115 8.63 -2.31 -11.27
N LYS A 116 8.63 -1.07 -10.80
CA LYS A 116 7.78 -0.01 -11.32
C LYS A 116 8.07 0.16 -12.81
N ARG A 117 7.02 0.15 -13.64
CA ARG A 117 7.16 0.27 -15.09
C ARG A 117 7.77 1.60 -15.51
N GLN A 118 7.43 2.67 -14.79
CA GLN A 118 7.89 4.03 -15.08
C GLN A 118 8.53 4.68 -13.85
N GLY A 119 9.81 5.02 -13.97
CA GLY A 119 10.61 5.60 -12.89
C GLY A 119 11.23 4.55 -11.95
N ALA A 120 11.70 5.01 -10.80
CA ALA A 120 12.28 4.14 -9.79
C ALA A 120 11.18 3.49 -8.92
N GLY A 121 11.41 2.23 -8.55
CA GLY A 121 10.54 1.49 -7.65
C GLY A 121 10.78 0.00 -7.75
N LEU A 122 11.12 -0.63 -6.62
CA LEU A 122 11.30 -2.07 -6.51
C LEU A 122 10.53 -2.59 -5.31
N LEU A 123 9.79 -3.67 -5.53
CA LEU A 123 8.94 -4.31 -4.53
C LEU A 123 9.34 -5.77 -4.38
N LYS A 124 9.25 -6.29 -3.15
CA LYS A 124 9.16 -7.73 -2.89
C LYS A 124 7.70 -8.06 -2.59
N VAL A 125 7.15 -9.04 -3.28
CA VAL A 125 5.72 -9.35 -3.23
C VAL A 125 5.54 -10.79 -2.81
N ARG A 126 4.79 -10.99 -1.72
CA ARG A 126 4.36 -12.32 -1.31
C ARG A 126 3.06 -12.64 -2.02
N LEU A 127 3.05 -13.80 -2.67
CA LEU A 127 1.88 -14.33 -3.37
C LEU A 127 1.21 -15.42 -2.52
N VAL A 128 -0.11 -15.40 -2.45
CA VAL A 128 -0.90 -16.57 -2.03
C VAL A 128 -1.13 -17.42 -3.27
N ARG A 129 -0.98 -18.73 -3.13
CA ARG A 129 -1.14 -19.71 -4.21
C ARG A 129 -2.28 -20.65 -3.89
N GLY A 130 -3.29 -20.67 -4.76
CA GLY A 130 -4.30 -21.72 -4.80
C GLY A 130 -3.96 -22.77 -5.84
N GLU A 131 -4.86 -23.74 -6.03
CA GLU A 131 -4.68 -24.82 -7.01
C GLU A 131 -4.50 -24.31 -8.45
N ALA A 132 -5.17 -23.22 -8.81
CA ALA A 132 -5.18 -22.67 -10.17
C ALA A 132 -4.87 -21.17 -10.25
N PHE A 133 -4.41 -20.55 -9.15
CA PHE A 133 -4.15 -19.11 -9.13
C PHE A 133 -3.01 -18.67 -8.20
N GLU A 134 -2.42 -17.54 -8.55
CA GLU A 134 -1.63 -16.68 -7.69
C GLU A 134 -2.42 -15.37 -7.42
N GLU A 135 -2.29 -14.85 -6.21
CA GLU A 135 -2.87 -13.57 -5.78
C GLU A 135 -1.85 -12.80 -4.94
N VAL A 136 -1.73 -11.48 -5.15
CA VAL A 136 -0.87 -10.62 -4.32
C VAL A 136 -1.47 -10.50 -2.93
N ALA A 137 -0.69 -10.85 -1.90
CA ALA A 137 -1.12 -10.80 -0.51
C ALA A 137 -0.35 -9.77 0.33
N GLU A 138 0.86 -9.43 -0.08
CA GLU A 138 1.69 -8.47 0.65
C GLU A 138 2.73 -7.84 -0.28
N ILE A 139 2.93 -6.53 -0.09
CA ILE A 139 3.86 -5.72 -0.87
C ILE A 139 4.86 -5.09 0.09
N ASN A 140 6.13 -5.46 -0.04
CA ASN A 140 7.24 -4.90 0.71
C ASN A 140 8.00 -3.92 -0.20
N PHE A 141 8.15 -2.67 0.24
CA PHE A 141 8.82 -1.63 -0.53
C PHE A 141 10.34 -1.75 -0.35
N LEU A 142 11.06 -2.24 -1.37
CA LEU A 142 12.52 -2.39 -1.33
C LEU A 142 13.27 -1.09 -1.67
N THR A 143 12.58 -0.15 -2.31
CA THR A 143 13.05 1.21 -2.55
C THR A 143 11.92 2.19 -2.26
N ASP A 144 12.25 3.48 -2.19
CA ASP A 144 11.25 4.54 -2.20
C ASP A 144 10.46 4.48 -3.52
N VAL A 145 9.14 4.53 -3.42
CA VAL A 145 8.23 4.53 -4.57
C VAL A 145 7.49 5.86 -4.58
N THR A 146 7.73 6.65 -5.61
CA THR A 146 7.01 7.92 -5.84
C THR A 146 5.80 7.66 -6.71
N MET A 147 4.66 8.18 -6.29
CA MET A 147 3.38 8.12 -7.00
C MET A 147 2.82 9.55 -7.06
N ARG A 148 2.35 9.98 -8.23
CA ARG A 148 2.07 11.40 -8.49
C ARG A 148 0.62 11.59 -8.91
N LEU A 149 -0.08 12.50 -8.25
CA LEU A 149 -1.46 12.83 -8.57
C LEU A 149 -1.56 14.15 -9.31
N ASN A 150 -2.56 14.23 -10.19
CA ASN A 150 -3.11 15.49 -10.65
C ASN A 150 -4.48 15.70 -9.98
N THR A 151 -4.53 16.52 -8.92
CA THR A 151 -5.79 16.89 -8.25
C THR A 151 -6.57 17.98 -9.00
N ARG A 152 -5.94 18.61 -10.01
CA ARG A 152 -6.51 19.69 -10.83
C ARG A 152 -6.93 19.23 -12.23
N TRP A 153 -7.17 17.92 -12.39
CA TRP A 153 -7.57 17.31 -13.66
C TRP A 153 -8.83 17.96 -14.28
N PHE A 154 -9.67 18.60 -13.46
CA PHE A 154 -10.86 19.31 -13.89
C PHE A 154 -10.59 20.71 -14.47
N ILE A 155 -9.37 21.24 -14.38
CA ILE A 155 -8.99 22.54 -14.93
C ILE A 155 -8.42 22.33 -16.34
N PRO A 156 -9.10 22.81 -17.40
CA PRO A 156 -8.59 22.71 -18.76
C PRO A 156 -7.20 23.34 -18.88
N PHE A 157 -6.31 22.74 -19.68
CA PHE A 157 -4.93 23.20 -19.95
C PHE A 157 -3.93 23.09 -18.80
N LEU A 158 -4.33 22.50 -17.67
CA LEU A 158 -3.50 22.36 -16.47
C LEU A 158 -3.24 20.87 -16.16
N ASP A 159 -2.65 20.16 -17.13
CA ASP A 159 -2.24 18.77 -16.97
C ASP A 159 -0.86 18.68 -16.29
N LYS A 160 -0.77 19.21 -15.07
CA LYS A 160 0.44 19.14 -14.25
C LYS A 160 0.14 18.42 -12.96
N GLU A 161 1.07 17.55 -12.57
CA GLU A 161 1.09 16.90 -11.26
C GLU A 161 1.05 17.97 -10.16
N THR A 162 0.19 17.77 -9.16
CA THR A 162 -0.04 18.75 -8.09
C THR A 162 0.49 18.26 -6.75
N ASP A 163 0.48 16.95 -6.56
CA ASP A 163 0.86 16.28 -5.33
C ASP A 163 1.65 15.02 -5.69
N GLN A 164 2.58 14.65 -4.84
CA GLN A 164 3.23 13.35 -4.89
C GLN A 164 3.27 12.76 -3.49
N ILE A 165 3.09 11.45 -3.40
CA ILE A 165 3.41 10.68 -2.20
C ILE A 165 4.58 9.76 -2.51
N VAL A 166 5.51 9.69 -1.58
CA VAL A 166 6.64 8.78 -1.60
C VAL A 166 6.43 7.77 -0.50
N ILE A 167 6.13 6.53 -0.87
CA ILE A 167 6.12 5.41 0.07
C ILE A 167 7.56 4.98 0.29
N LYS A 168 8.00 4.96 1.55
CA LYS A 168 9.40 4.77 1.89
C LYS A 168 9.78 3.30 1.92
N THR A 169 11.05 3.07 1.60
CA THR A 169 11.70 1.78 1.76
C THR A 169 11.44 1.16 3.14
N GLY A 170 11.19 -0.14 3.19
CA GLY A 170 10.87 -0.88 4.40
C GLY A 170 9.43 -0.74 4.89
N SER A 171 8.56 -0.06 4.13
CA SER A 171 7.11 -0.11 4.35
C SER A 171 6.55 -1.48 3.92
N VAL A 172 5.46 -1.90 4.57
CA VAL A 172 4.75 -3.15 4.25
C VAL A 172 3.28 -2.84 4.04
N PHE A 173 2.77 -3.16 2.85
CA PHE A 173 1.36 -3.15 2.54
C PHE A 173 0.84 -4.58 2.44
N ARG A 174 0.44 -5.14 3.59
CA ARG A 174 -0.29 -6.41 3.65
C ARG A 174 -1.77 -6.18 3.34
N LEU A 175 -2.32 -7.09 2.55
CA LEU A 175 -3.67 -7.05 2.05
C LEU A 175 -4.52 -8.06 2.83
N ALA A 176 -5.80 -7.72 3.05
CA ALA A 176 -6.75 -8.69 3.56
C ALA A 176 -6.86 -9.88 2.58
N PRO A 177 -7.00 -11.13 3.07
CA PRO A 177 -7.20 -12.29 2.21
C PRO A 177 -8.44 -12.14 1.32
#